data_AF-A0A9E8RVI4-F1
#
_entry.id   AF-A0A9E8RVI4-F1
#
_cell.length_a   1.000
_cell.length_b   1.000
_cell.length_c   1.000
_cell.angle_alpha   90.00
_cell.angle_beta   90.00
_cell.angle_gamma   90.00
#
_symmetry.space_group_name_H-M   'P 1'
#
loop_
_entity.id
_entity.type
_entity.pdbx_description
1 polymer ?
#
loop_
_entity_poly.entity_id
_entity_poly.type
_entity_poly.pdbx_seq_one_letter_code
_entity_poly.pdbx_strand_id
1 'polypeptide(L)'
;MKIALIPCTSRKIDSYPAVDGYSEIRSFQLAYTYAKLVADQIFVFTPKYSCIQEDCKGEMENGSIHIQNDYDRVVWWNKDLVQLREYCDFKRDEFILLSEEGYYGNLIPNLSKFWIPFKGKRKEQWVQELEKMIKLEQESDQAIVLHMIFNEIPRLDWTMIKQIPYQNGIYIMFEKGEDFHGMDRIVRIGTHRGPNRLLKRLRNHFVRERSRGSIFRKNIGRVFLEIDSKRSLQEQEKDSQKSASESKYANFTREKFTTELEAKISRYLRNNITFVCFPVDEKSDRLRLEEGIIASLNKYPTFGPSKNWFGLNSPISAIAKSGLWNKQGLQGKPLSDEELDRVKWLARFGNHY
;
A
#
# COMPACT_ATOMS: atom_id res chain seq x y z
N MET A 1 16.53 -3.32 12.59
CA MET A 1 16.50 -4.69 12.07
C MET A 1 15.05 -5.15 11.92
N LYS A 2 14.75 -5.93 10.88
CA LYS A 2 13.48 -6.62 10.70
C LYS A 2 13.56 -8.01 11.32
N ILE A 3 12.64 -8.33 12.20
CA ILE A 3 12.63 -9.57 12.97
C ILE A 3 11.35 -10.33 12.68
N ALA A 4 11.46 -11.57 12.23
CA ALA A 4 10.31 -12.46 12.07
C ALA A 4 10.20 -13.43 13.25
N LEU A 5 8.99 -13.55 13.78
CA LEU A 5 8.64 -14.47 14.86
C LEU A 5 7.70 -15.54 14.32
N ILE A 6 8.08 -16.81 14.44
CA ILE A 6 7.34 -17.95 13.87
C ILE A 6 7.07 -18.98 14.99
N PRO A 7 5.85 -19.51 15.13
CA PRO A 7 5.58 -20.58 16.08
C PRO A 7 6.02 -21.92 15.48
N CYS A 8 6.77 -22.71 16.23
CA CYS A 8 7.08 -24.10 15.95
C CYS A 8 5.84 -24.95 16.17
N THR A 9 5.55 -25.83 15.23
CA THR A 9 4.48 -26.82 15.36
C THR A 9 5.02 -27.99 16.15
N SER A 10 4.35 -28.35 17.25
CA SER A 10 4.85 -29.28 18.26
C SER A 10 4.72 -30.76 17.85
N ARG A 11 5.12 -31.12 16.63
CA ARG A 11 5.29 -32.52 16.22
C ARG A 11 6.68 -32.67 15.64
N LYS A 12 7.47 -33.49 16.33
CA LYS A 12 8.84 -33.91 16.02
C LYS A 12 9.25 -33.67 14.56
N ILE A 13 10.29 -32.87 14.37
CA ILE A 13 11.09 -32.88 13.14
C ILE A 13 11.94 -34.17 13.18
N ASP A 14 11.28 -35.31 13.07
CA ASP A 14 11.89 -36.63 12.90
C ASP A 14 11.16 -37.27 11.71
N SER A 15 11.66 -37.03 10.49
CA SER A 15 11.26 -37.65 9.21
C SER A 15 9.87 -37.29 8.61
N TYR A 16 9.86 -36.87 7.33
CA TYR A 16 8.68 -36.86 6.44
C TYR A 16 8.19 -38.31 6.21
N PRO A 17 6.86 -38.64 6.10
CA PRO A 17 6.00 -38.24 4.96
C PRO A 17 4.44 -38.26 5.17
N ALA A 18 3.72 -37.99 4.06
CA ALA A 18 2.32 -38.32 3.71
C ALA A 18 1.14 -37.43 4.18
N VAL A 19 0.82 -36.43 3.32
CA VAL A 19 -0.51 -35.90 2.90
C VAL A 19 -1.71 -36.49 3.68
N ASP A 20 -2.20 -35.94 4.80
CA ASP A 20 -3.38 -35.05 4.83
C ASP A 20 -3.65 -34.40 6.23
N GLY A 21 -2.64 -34.36 7.11
CA GLY A 21 -2.63 -33.56 8.36
C GLY A 21 -1.82 -32.25 8.31
N TYR A 22 -1.65 -31.65 7.12
CA TYR A 22 -0.49 -30.83 6.73
C TYR A 22 -0.60 -29.30 6.88
N SER A 23 -1.69 -28.75 7.40
CA SER A 23 -1.82 -27.28 7.49
C SER A 23 -0.71 -26.68 8.35
N GLU A 24 -0.35 -27.33 9.45
CA GLU A 24 0.70 -26.88 10.38
C GLU A 24 2.12 -27.01 9.80
N ILE A 25 2.43 -28.08 9.05
CA ILE A 25 3.76 -28.21 8.41
C ILE A 25 3.89 -27.23 7.23
N ARG A 26 2.87 -27.15 6.37
CA ARG A 26 2.91 -26.27 5.19
C ARG A 26 2.86 -24.79 5.57
N SER A 27 2.02 -24.40 6.53
CA SER A 27 1.99 -23.01 7.01
C SER A 27 3.32 -22.61 7.66
N PHE A 28 3.97 -23.50 8.42
CA PHE A 28 5.30 -23.25 8.96
C PHE A 28 6.35 -23.06 7.87
N GLN A 29 6.42 -23.99 6.89
CA GLN A 29 7.35 -23.89 5.77
C GLN A 29 7.19 -22.58 4.99
N LEU A 30 5.94 -22.20 4.71
CA LEU A 30 5.64 -20.95 4.01
C LEU A 30 5.93 -19.72 4.88
N ALA A 31 5.62 -19.75 6.18
CA ALA A 31 5.96 -18.66 7.11
C ALA A 31 7.47 -18.46 7.21
N TYR A 32 8.23 -19.56 7.27
CA TYR A 32 9.69 -19.53 7.30
C TYR A 32 10.28 -19.08 5.96
N THR A 33 9.74 -19.56 4.83
CA THR A 33 10.11 -19.08 3.49
C THR A 33 9.87 -17.57 3.36
N TYR A 34 8.71 -17.10 3.81
CA TYR A 34 8.38 -15.70 3.80
C TYR A 34 9.33 -14.90 4.70
N ALA A 35 9.57 -15.35 5.93
CA ALA A 35 10.49 -14.72 6.86
C ALA A 35 11.91 -14.58 6.28
N LYS A 36 12.40 -15.60 5.57
CA LYS A 36 13.70 -15.56 4.88
C LYS A 36 13.80 -14.51 3.79
N LEU A 37 12.67 -14.13 3.18
CA LEU A 37 12.63 -13.10 2.15
C LEU A 37 12.64 -11.68 2.74
N VAL A 38 12.13 -11.50 3.98
CA VAL A 38 11.79 -10.16 4.49
C VAL A 38 12.46 -9.76 5.79
N ALA A 39 13.01 -10.71 6.55
CA ALA A 39 13.57 -10.48 7.87
C ALA A 39 15.09 -10.65 7.87
N ASP A 40 15.76 -9.80 8.66
CA ASP A 40 17.20 -9.90 8.91
C ASP A 40 17.48 -11.02 9.93
N GLN A 41 16.55 -11.25 10.86
CA GLN A 41 16.62 -12.31 11.86
C GLN A 41 15.28 -13.04 12.01
N ILE A 42 15.36 -14.34 12.25
CA ILE A 42 14.21 -15.22 12.44
C ILE A 42 14.35 -15.89 13.80
N PHE A 43 13.29 -15.78 14.61
CA PHE A 43 13.16 -16.51 15.86
C PHE A 43 11.99 -17.47 15.78
N VAL A 44 12.22 -18.70 16.24
CA VAL A 44 11.21 -19.75 16.29
C VAL A 44 10.84 -20.02 17.75
N PHE A 45 9.55 -19.86 18.09
CA PHE A 45 9.02 -20.15 19.42
C PHE A 45 8.49 -21.57 19.47
N THR A 46 8.84 -22.35 20.49
CA THR A 46 8.22 -23.67 20.65
C THR A 46 7.42 -23.68 21.95
N PRO A 47 6.29 -24.41 22.04
CA PRO A 47 5.56 -24.57 23.31
C PRO A 47 6.38 -25.24 24.43
N LYS A 48 7.54 -25.82 24.08
CA LYS A 48 8.35 -26.68 24.94
C LYS A 48 9.73 -26.09 25.28
N TYR A 49 10.20 -25.10 24.52
CA TYR A 49 11.51 -24.48 24.64
C TYR A 49 11.39 -22.96 24.49
N SER A 50 12.26 -22.24 25.20
CA SER A 50 12.46 -20.80 25.05
C SER A 50 12.83 -20.42 23.62
N CYS A 51 12.61 -19.16 23.26
CA CYS A 51 12.90 -18.58 21.95
C CYS A 51 14.27 -19.02 21.38
N ILE A 52 14.31 -19.61 20.17
CA ILE A 52 15.55 -20.05 19.51
C ILE A 52 15.83 -19.16 18.31
N GLN A 53 17.00 -18.52 18.30
CA GLN A 53 17.54 -17.85 17.12
C GLN A 53 18.02 -18.91 16.12
N GLU A 54 17.76 -18.70 14.84
CA GLU A 54 18.07 -19.65 13.77
C GLU A 54 19.52 -20.23 13.80
N ASP A 55 20.51 -19.42 14.15
CA ASP A 55 21.93 -19.81 14.14
C ASP A 55 22.44 -20.42 15.47
N CYS A 56 21.56 -20.62 16.47
CA CYS A 56 21.95 -21.24 17.73
C CYS A 56 22.23 -22.75 17.54
N LYS A 57 23.52 -23.13 17.45
CA LYS A 57 24.01 -24.53 17.53
C LYS A 57 23.95 -25.12 18.95
N GLY A 58 22.88 -24.88 19.70
CA GLY A 58 22.70 -25.39 21.06
C GLY A 58 21.86 -26.67 21.07
N GLU A 59 22.31 -27.71 21.78
CA GLU A 59 21.47 -28.88 22.09
C GLU A 59 20.22 -28.41 22.84
N MET A 60 19.04 -28.77 22.32
CA MET A 60 17.76 -28.50 22.99
C MET A 60 17.70 -29.30 24.30
N GLU A 61 17.89 -28.66 25.45
CA GLU A 61 17.62 -29.30 26.73
C GLU A 61 16.11 -29.56 26.88
N ASN A 62 15.74 -30.84 26.85
CA ASN A 62 14.38 -31.38 26.93
C ASN A 62 13.66 -31.01 28.24
N GLY A 63 13.07 -29.81 28.32
CA GLY A 63 12.20 -29.38 29.42
C GLY A 63 10.73 -29.26 28.99
N SER A 64 9.94 -30.32 29.12
CA SER A 64 8.48 -30.25 28.86
C SER A 64 7.78 -29.46 29.98
N ILE A 65 7.28 -28.25 29.74
CA ILE A 65 6.40 -27.56 30.69
C ILE A 65 4.96 -27.61 30.16
N HIS A 66 4.09 -28.35 30.85
CA HIS A 66 2.66 -28.34 30.59
C HIS A 66 2.06 -27.01 31.08
N ILE A 67 1.65 -26.15 30.15
CA ILE A 67 0.95 -24.89 30.47
C ILE A 67 -0.44 -25.25 31.01
N GLN A 68 -0.63 -25.17 32.33
CA GLN A 68 -1.92 -25.48 32.96
C GLN A 68 -2.74 -24.23 33.33
N ASN A 69 -2.15 -23.04 33.52
CA ASN A 69 -2.91 -21.81 33.86
C ASN A 69 -2.28 -20.50 33.32
N ASP A 70 -3.05 -19.39 33.36
CA ASP A 70 -2.64 -18.05 32.87
C ASP A 70 -1.41 -17.47 33.60
N TYR A 71 -1.19 -17.84 34.87
CA TYR A 71 -0.02 -17.42 35.64
C TYR A 71 1.29 -18.00 35.06
N ASP A 72 1.28 -19.26 34.63
CA ASP A 72 2.45 -19.92 34.03
C ASP A 72 2.81 -19.30 32.66
N ARG A 73 1.81 -18.80 31.92
CA ARG A 73 2.05 -18.07 30.66
C ARG A 73 2.78 -16.76 30.88
N VAL A 74 2.45 -16.02 31.95
CA VAL A 74 3.09 -14.73 32.26
C VAL A 74 4.55 -14.93 32.67
N VAL A 75 4.83 -15.92 33.52
CA VAL A 75 6.19 -16.25 33.95
C VAL A 75 7.05 -16.77 32.79
N TRP A 76 6.47 -17.62 31.93
CA TRP A 76 7.13 -18.12 30.71
C TRP A 76 7.50 -16.99 29.75
N TRP A 77 6.57 -16.07 29.48
CA TRP A 77 6.83 -14.91 28.65
C TRP A 77 7.91 -13.99 29.20
N ASN A 78 7.97 -13.77 30.51
CA ASN A 78 9.02 -12.91 31.09
C ASN A 78 10.42 -13.45 30.79
N LYS A 79 10.61 -14.77 30.73
CA LYS A 79 11.90 -15.38 30.38
C LYS A 79 12.24 -15.19 28.90
N ASP A 80 11.28 -15.43 28.01
CA ASP A 80 11.48 -15.25 26.56
C ASP A 80 11.62 -13.78 26.15
N LEU A 81 10.93 -12.85 26.83
CA LEU A 81 11.11 -11.41 26.63
C LEU A 81 12.50 -10.94 27.07
N VAL A 82 13.02 -11.48 28.18
CA VAL A 82 14.39 -11.18 28.62
C VAL A 82 15.39 -11.65 27.57
N GLN A 83 15.25 -12.89 27.10
CA GLN A 83 16.14 -13.44 26.08
C GLN A 83 16.04 -12.66 24.75
N LEU A 84 14.84 -12.36 24.26
CA LEU A 84 14.66 -11.58 23.03
C LEU A 84 15.25 -10.16 23.14
N ARG A 85 15.21 -9.53 24.32
CA ARG A 85 15.82 -8.22 24.55
C ARG A 85 17.35 -8.24 24.48
N GLU A 86 17.99 -9.41 24.58
CA GLU A 86 19.43 -9.53 24.36
C GLU A 86 19.80 -9.37 22.88
N TYR A 87 18.88 -9.71 21.97
CA TYR A 87 19.12 -9.70 20.52
C TYR A 87 18.39 -8.58 19.79
N CYS A 88 17.35 -7.99 20.41
CA CYS A 88 16.40 -7.12 19.73
C CYS A 88 16.09 -5.84 20.53
N ASP A 89 16.00 -4.70 19.85
CA ASP A 89 15.51 -3.44 20.41
C ASP A 89 14.02 -3.27 20.13
N PHE A 90 13.17 -3.50 21.13
CA PHE A 90 11.71 -3.43 20.99
C PHE A 90 11.15 -2.05 20.62
N LYS A 91 11.96 -0.99 20.74
CA LYS A 91 11.57 0.38 20.38
C LYS A 91 12.02 0.74 18.98
N ARG A 92 13.15 0.22 18.53
CA ARG A 92 13.73 0.56 17.22
C ARG A 92 13.43 -0.47 16.14
N ASP A 93 13.51 -1.74 16.49
CA ASP A 93 13.34 -2.86 15.56
C ASP A 93 11.89 -3.09 15.17
N GLU A 94 11.75 -3.84 14.10
CA GLU A 94 10.59 -3.93 13.25
C GLU A 94 10.12 -5.39 13.21
N PHE A 95 9.02 -5.71 13.89
CA PHE A 95 8.60 -7.10 14.13
C PHE A 95 7.51 -7.58 13.19
N ILE A 96 7.66 -8.80 12.65
CA ILE A 96 6.66 -9.53 11.86
C ILE A 96 6.21 -10.74 12.67
N LEU A 97 4.96 -10.74 13.12
CA LEU A 97 4.41 -11.75 14.01
C LEU A 97 3.61 -12.77 13.17
N LEU A 98 4.26 -13.86 12.75
CA LEU A 98 3.69 -14.91 11.91
C LEU A 98 3.07 -16.04 12.76
N SER A 99 2.31 -15.68 13.79
CA SER A 99 1.75 -16.61 14.77
C SER A 99 0.31 -16.28 15.15
N GLU A 100 -0.30 -17.10 16.02
CA GLU A 100 -1.62 -16.84 16.59
C GLU A 100 -1.53 -15.84 17.74
N GLU A 101 -2.66 -15.22 18.10
CA GLU A 101 -2.72 -14.19 19.15
C GLU A 101 -2.21 -14.66 20.51
N GLY A 102 -2.42 -15.94 20.83
CA GLY A 102 -1.88 -16.54 22.05
C GLY A 102 -0.35 -16.50 22.16
N TYR A 103 0.38 -16.34 21.05
CA TYR A 103 1.84 -16.29 20.98
C TYR A 103 2.42 -14.87 20.94
N TYR A 104 1.62 -13.81 20.95
CA TYR A 104 2.19 -12.46 20.97
C TYR A 104 1.45 -11.47 21.87
N GLY A 105 0.34 -11.87 22.49
CA GLY A 105 -0.48 -10.96 23.33
C GLY A 105 0.33 -10.21 24.39
N ASN A 106 1.29 -10.88 25.04
CA ASN A 106 2.17 -10.27 26.05
C ASN A 106 3.35 -9.49 25.46
N LEU A 107 3.71 -9.76 24.20
CA LEU A 107 4.80 -9.08 23.50
C LEU A 107 4.36 -7.72 22.97
N ILE A 108 3.16 -7.64 22.39
CA ILE A 108 2.62 -6.43 21.74
C ILE A 108 2.77 -5.15 22.57
N PRO A 109 2.42 -5.10 23.87
CA PRO A 109 2.52 -3.88 24.68
C PRO A 109 3.94 -3.30 24.75
N ASN A 110 4.96 -4.11 24.49
CA ASN A 110 6.35 -3.71 24.55
C ASN A 110 6.91 -3.23 23.20
N LEU A 111 6.31 -3.66 22.09
CA LEU A 111 6.77 -3.38 20.73
C LEU A 111 6.26 -2.03 20.24
N SER A 112 7.17 -1.21 19.73
CA SER A 112 6.80 0.06 19.08
C SER A 112 6.46 -0.09 17.60
N LYS A 113 6.97 -1.13 16.93
CA LYS A 113 6.78 -1.36 15.50
C LYS A 113 6.56 -2.84 15.24
N PHE A 114 5.33 -3.22 14.93
CA PHE A 114 4.99 -4.61 14.64
C PHE A 114 3.88 -4.71 13.60
N TRP A 115 3.83 -5.85 12.92
CA TRP A 115 2.76 -6.23 12.01
C TRP A 115 2.38 -7.67 12.25
N ILE A 116 1.08 -7.90 12.16
CA ILE A 116 0.45 -9.19 12.37
C ILE A 116 -0.28 -9.54 11.08
N PRO A 117 0.38 -10.24 10.12
CA PRO A 117 -0.20 -10.53 8.81
C PRO A 117 -1.53 -11.28 8.89
N PHE A 118 -1.71 -12.08 9.93
CA PHE A 118 -2.88 -12.93 10.14
C PHE A 118 -3.97 -12.32 11.02
N LYS A 119 -3.85 -11.04 11.43
CA LYS A 119 -4.84 -10.39 12.30
C LYS A 119 -6.24 -10.46 11.68
N GLY A 120 -7.19 -11.05 12.40
CA GLY A 120 -8.58 -11.22 11.94
C GLY A 120 -8.79 -12.30 10.86
N LYS A 121 -7.76 -13.06 10.48
CA LYS A 121 -7.86 -14.17 9.51
C LYS A 121 -8.01 -15.50 10.23
N ARG A 122 -8.85 -16.38 9.68
CA ARG A 122 -8.97 -17.77 10.15
C ARG A 122 -7.75 -18.60 9.71
N LYS A 123 -7.40 -19.65 10.44
CA LYS A 123 -6.20 -20.47 10.17
C LYS A 123 -6.18 -21.05 8.75
N GLU A 124 -7.34 -21.41 8.21
CA GLU A 124 -7.44 -21.99 6.87
C GLU A 124 -7.01 -20.98 5.78
N GLN A 125 -7.03 -19.69 6.08
CA GLN A 125 -6.65 -18.62 5.15
C GLN A 125 -5.15 -18.32 5.18
N TRP A 126 -4.39 -18.84 6.14
CA TRP A 126 -2.99 -18.48 6.35
C TRP A 126 -2.08 -18.97 5.21
N VAL A 127 -2.29 -20.20 4.74
CA VAL A 127 -1.52 -20.77 3.63
C VAL A 127 -1.67 -19.91 2.38
N GLN A 128 -2.92 -19.55 2.02
CA GLN A 128 -3.20 -18.69 0.88
C GLN A 128 -2.60 -17.29 1.05
N GLU A 129 -2.68 -16.73 2.26
CA GLU A 129 -2.09 -15.41 2.56
C GLU A 129 -0.56 -15.44 2.43
N LEU A 130 0.09 -16.47 2.96
CA LEU A 130 1.54 -16.65 2.87
C LEU A 130 2.01 -16.81 1.44
N GLU A 131 1.35 -17.65 0.64
CA GLU A 131 1.68 -17.84 -0.78
C GLU A 131 1.58 -16.52 -1.55
N LYS A 132 0.55 -15.72 -1.26
CA LYS A 132 0.37 -14.39 -1.84
C LYS A 132 1.46 -13.41 -1.42
N MET A 133 1.83 -13.40 -0.13
CA MET A 133 2.90 -12.54 0.37
C MET A 133 4.27 -12.94 -0.20
N ILE A 134 4.57 -14.24 -0.31
CA ILE A 134 5.79 -14.76 -0.94
C ILE A 134 5.84 -14.35 -2.41
N LYS A 135 4.72 -14.54 -3.14
CA LYS A 135 4.63 -14.10 -4.54
C LYS A 135 4.93 -12.61 -4.70
N LEU A 136 4.43 -11.78 -3.80
CA LEU A 136 4.69 -10.34 -3.80
C LEU A 136 6.18 -10.04 -3.60
N GLU A 137 6.85 -10.73 -2.68
CA GLU A 137 8.29 -10.53 -2.44
C GLU A 137 9.18 -11.07 -3.56
N GLN A 138 8.71 -12.05 -4.31
CA GLN A 138 9.42 -12.61 -5.46
C GLN A 138 9.18 -11.83 -6.76
N GLU A 139 8.21 -10.92 -6.79
CA GLU A 139 7.94 -10.10 -7.96
C GLU A 139 9.02 -9.01 -8.12
N SER A 140 9.66 -9.03 -9.29
CA SER A 140 10.75 -8.11 -9.63
C SER A 140 10.25 -6.80 -10.23
N ASP A 141 9.07 -6.80 -10.85
CA ASP A 141 8.55 -5.61 -11.50
C ASP A 141 7.90 -4.65 -10.50
N GLN A 142 8.51 -3.47 -10.34
CA GLN A 142 8.05 -2.49 -9.36
C GLN A 142 6.61 -2.04 -9.62
N ALA A 143 6.17 -1.90 -10.87
CA ALA A 143 4.81 -1.47 -11.16
C ALA A 143 3.81 -2.56 -10.76
N ILE A 144 4.11 -3.83 -11.01
CA ILE A 144 3.30 -4.96 -10.55
C ILE A 144 3.27 -5.01 -9.01
N VAL A 145 4.44 -4.95 -8.35
CA VAL A 145 4.54 -4.93 -6.88
C VAL A 145 3.68 -3.82 -6.28
N LEU A 146 3.78 -2.59 -6.80
CA LEU A 146 3.00 -1.45 -6.31
C LEU A 146 1.49 -1.69 -6.45
N HIS A 147 1.04 -2.28 -7.56
CA HIS A 147 -0.38 -2.63 -7.72
C HIS A 147 -0.80 -3.75 -6.79
N MET A 148 0.02 -4.80 -6.60
CA MET A 148 -0.26 -5.87 -5.63
C MET A 148 -0.44 -5.28 -4.23
N ILE A 149 0.51 -4.46 -3.75
CA ILE A 149 0.45 -3.87 -2.41
C ILE A 149 -0.79 -2.99 -2.22
N PHE A 150 -1.02 -2.04 -3.13
CA PHE A 150 -2.06 -1.02 -2.92
C PHE A 150 -3.48 -1.53 -3.21
N ASN A 151 -3.63 -2.66 -3.89
CA ASN A 151 -4.92 -3.34 -4.02
C ASN A 151 -5.30 -4.19 -2.81
N GLU A 152 -4.33 -4.53 -1.93
CA GLU A 152 -4.60 -5.24 -0.68
C GLU A 152 -5.05 -4.34 0.47
N ILE A 153 -4.80 -3.03 0.38
CA ILE A 153 -5.19 -2.09 1.41
C ILE A 153 -6.70 -1.83 1.31
N PRO A 154 -7.45 -1.84 2.44
CA PRO A 154 -8.86 -1.51 2.45
C PRO A 154 -9.15 -0.19 1.71
N ARG A 155 -10.01 -0.29 0.70
CA ARG A 155 -10.33 0.85 -0.17
C ARG A 155 -11.16 1.88 0.61
N LEU A 156 -10.79 3.15 0.46
CA LEU A 156 -11.50 4.30 1.01
C LEU A 156 -12.18 5.10 -0.09
N ASP A 157 -13.27 5.76 0.27
CA ASP A 157 -13.89 6.80 -0.53
C ASP A 157 -13.90 8.15 0.21
N TRP A 158 -14.49 9.16 -0.44
CA TRP A 158 -14.53 10.52 0.08
C TRP A 158 -15.32 10.68 1.40
N THR A 159 -16.24 9.76 1.70
CA THR A 159 -17.03 9.75 2.94
C THR A 159 -16.18 9.26 4.12
N MET A 160 -15.21 8.39 3.85
CA MET A 160 -14.36 7.74 4.85
C MET A 160 -13.13 8.56 5.25
N ILE A 161 -12.89 9.74 4.65
CA ILE A 161 -11.68 10.57 4.91
C ILE A 161 -11.44 10.82 6.41
N LYS A 162 -12.50 10.98 7.21
CA LYS A 162 -12.37 11.26 8.65
C LYS A 162 -11.90 10.05 9.48
N GLN A 163 -11.95 8.85 8.91
CA GLN A 163 -11.61 7.60 9.60
C GLN A 163 -10.10 7.29 9.53
N ILE A 164 -9.33 8.04 8.74
CA ILE A 164 -7.89 7.86 8.60
C ILE A 164 -7.20 8.27 9.92
N PRO A 165 -6.45 7.37 10.59
CA PRO A 165 -5.96 7.60 11.95
C PRO A 165 -4.68 8.45 12.03
N TYR A 166 -4.09 8.83 10.89
CA TYR A 166 -2.85 9.60 10.80
C TYR A 166 -3.02 10.87 9.96
N GLN A 167 -2.16 11.86 10.24
CA GLN A 167 -2.26 13.20 9.65
C GLN A 167 -1.27 13.46 8.51
N ASN A 168 -0.27 12.59 8.37
CA ASN A 168 0.76 12.64 7.34
C ASN A 168 0.78 11.35 6.53
N GLY A 169 0.92 11.45 5.21
CA GLY A 169 1.06 10.26 4.39
C GLY A 169 0.97 10.50 2.90
N ILE A 170 0.90 9.40 2.18
CA ILE A 170 0.74 9.36 0.72
C ILE A 170 -0.61 8.70 0.43
N TYR A 171 -1.32 9.23 -0.57
CA TYR A 171 -2.54 8.64 -1.09
C TYR A 171 -2.31 8.08 -2.49
N ILE A 172 -2.93 6.93 -2.77
CA ILE A 172 -2.92 6.27 -4.07
C ILE A 172 -4.37 6.15 -4.52
N MET A 173 -4.69 6.68 -5.69
CA MET A 173 -6.05 6.71 -6.22
C MET A 173 -6.21 5.74 -7.38
N PHE A 174 -7.41 5.18 -7.46
CA PHE A 174 -7.86 4.24 -8.47
C PHE A 174 -9.09 4.81 -9.15
N GLU A 175 -9.30 4.45 -10.41
CA GLU A 175 -10.47 4.89 -11.16
C GLU A 175 -11.29 3.69 -11.63
N LYS A 176 -12.60 3.75 -11.38
CA LYS A 176 -13.55 2.70 -11.70
C LYS A 176 -13.45 2.33 -13.18
N GLY A 177 -13.24 1.03 -13.44
CA GLY A 177 -13.17 0.47 -14.79
C GLY A 177 -11.78 0.49 -15.42
N GLU A 178 -10.77 1.03 -14.74
CA GLU A 178 -9.39 0.93 -15.19
C GLU A 178 -8.71 -0.31 -14.58
N ASP A 179 -8.09 -1.11 -15.45
CA ASP A 179 -7.43 -2.37 -15.09
C ASP A 179 -5.92 -2.30 -15.33
N PHE A 180 -5.17 -3.00 -14.48
CA PHE A 180 -3.76 -3.32 -14.69
C PHE A 180 -3.48 -4.74 -14.21
N HIS A 181 -3.30 -5.65 -15.17
CA HIS A 181 -3.03 -7.07 -14.90
C HIS A 181 -4.08 -7.72 -13.97
N GLY A 182 -5.37 -7.40 -14.17
CA GLY A 182 -6.46 -7.95 -13.37
C GLY A 182 -6.66 -7.28 -12.01
N MET A 183 -5.95 -6.19 -11.73
CA MET A 183 -6.09 -5.37 -10.53
C MET A 183 -6.60 -3.97 -10.88
N ASP A 184 -7.22 -3.27 -9.93
CA ASP A 184 -7.57 -1.87 -10.16
C ASP A 184 -6.29 -1.06 -10.44
N ARG A 185 -6.31 -0.30 -11.53
CA ARG A 185 -5.14 0.48 -11.94
C ARG A 185 -5.02 1.77 -11.14
N ILE A 186 -3.80 2.06 -10.72
CA ILE A 186 -3.44 3.32 -10.07
C ILE A 186 -3.52 4.45 -11.10
N VAL A 187 -4.33 5.48 -10.83
CA VAL A 187 -4.46 6.67 -11.71
C VAL A 187 -3.74 7.89 -11.18
N ARG A 188 -3.45 7.94 -9.88
CA ARG A 188 -2.89 9.13 -9.25
C ARG A 188 -2.21 8.80 -7.95
N ILE A 189 -1.07 9.41 -7.74
CA ILE A 189 -0.34 9.38 -6.48
C ILE A 189 -0.24 10.80 -5.97
N GLY A 190 -0.36 10.99 -4.66
CA GLY A 190 -0.07 12.30 -4.13
C GLY A 190 0.17 12.40 -2.65
N THR A 191 0.76 13.53 -2.26
CA THR A 191 0.97 13.88 -0.85
C THR A 191 0.67 15.36 -0.56
N HIS A 192 1.13 15.85 0.59
CA HIS A 192 1.02 17.22 1.06
C HIS A 192 2.36 17.74 1.60
N ARG A 193 2.62 19.04 1.39
CA ARG A 193 3.90 19.68 1.73
C ARG A 193 4.00 20.20 3.16
N GLY A 194 2.88 20.60 3.76
CA GLY A 194 2.84 21.10 5.14
C GLY A 194 2.53 19.96 6.13
N PRO A 195 2.89 20.12 7.41
CA PRO A 195 2.66 19.11 8.44
C PRO A 195 1.17 18.91 8.70
N ASN A 196 0.76 17.67 8.92
CA ASN A 196 -0.58 17.26 9.33
C ASN A 196 -1.69 17.70 8.36
N ARG A 197 -1.45 17.54 7.04
CA ARG A 197 -2.37 18.03 5.98
C ARG A 197 -2.98 16.95 5.12
N LEU A 198 -2.80 15.66 5.40
CA LEU A 198 -3.36 14.58 4.58
C LEU A 198 -4.87 14.71 4.41
N LEU A 199 -5.62 14.77 5.53
CA LEU A 199 -7.08 14.84 5.49
C LEU A 199 -7.57 16.13 4.80
N LYS A 200 -6.90 17.25 5.08
CA LYS A 200 -7.20 18.54 4.41
C LYS A 200 -6.95 18.45 2.90
N ARG A 201 -5.90 17.73 2.47
CA ARG A 201 -5.57 17.55 1.07
C ARG A 201 -6.61 16.69 0.36
N LEU A 202 -7.00 15.55 0.94
CA LEU A 202 -8.08 14.72 0.41
C LEU A 202 -9.41 15.47 0.33
N ARG A 203 -9.78 16.22 1.37
CA ARG A 203 -10.98 17.10 1.35
C ARG A 203 -10.92 18.16 0.26
N ASN A 204 -9.74 18.69 -0.07
CA ASN A 204 -9.61 19.63 -1.20
C ASN A 204 -9.85 18.96 -2.56
N HIS A 205 -9.64 17.65 -2.68
CA HIS A 205 -9.94 16.91 -3.91
C HIS A 205 -11.43 16.61 -4.01
N PHE A 206 -12.02 16.01 -2.97
CA PHE A 206 -13.36 15.42 -3.05
C PHE A 206 -14.51 16.27 -2.48
N VAL A 207 -14.25 17.02 -1.40
CA VAL A 207 -15.31 17.69 -0.62
C VAL A 207 -15.43 19.16 -1.00
N ARG A 208 -14.31 19.86 -1.14
CA ARG A 208 -14.32 21.28 -1.50
C ARG A 208 -14.44 21.42 -3.01
N GLU A 209 -15.58 21.95 -3.44
CA GLU A 209 -15.91 22.15 -4.85
C GLU A 209 -15.24 23.42 -5.42
N ARG A 210 -13.91 23.49 -5.28
CA ARG A 210 -13.09 24.62 -5.73
C ARG A 210 -11.75 24.14 -6.29
N SER A 211 -11.59 24.19 -7.60
CA SER A 211 -10.37 23.83 -8.34
C SER A 211 -9.13 24.63 -7.93
N ARG A 212 -9.27 25.87 -7.44
CA ARG A 212 -8.13 26.70 -6.98
C ARG A 212 -7.21 25.98 -5.99
N GLY A 213 -7.75 25.11 -5.13
CA GLY A 213 -6.99 24.34 -4.13
C GLY A 213 -6.48 22.97 -4.59
N SER A 214 -6.77 22.56 -5.83
CA SER A 214 -6.53 21.19 -6.32
C SER A 214 -6.16 21.18 -7.80
N ILE A 215 -4.88 20.97 -8.09
CA ILE A 215 -4.41 20.78 -9.48
C ILE A 215 -5.08 19.58 -10.15
N PHE A 216 -5.43 18.56 -9.37
CA PHE A 216 -6.17 17.40 -9.87
C PHE A 216 -7.55 17.79 -10.40
N ARG A 217 -8.31 18.58 -9.64
CA ARG A 217 -9.61 19.12 -10.09
C ARG A 217 -9.45 20.00 -11.33
N LYS A 218 -8.40 20.82 -11.38
CA LYS A 218 -8.10 21.64 -12.57
C LYS A 218 -7.87 20.78 -13.81
N ASN A 219 -7.14 19.67 -13.68
CA ASN A 219 -6.85 18.78 -14.81
C ASN A 219 -8.12 18.06 -15.29
N ILE A 220 -8.99 17.62 -14.38
CA ILE A 220 -10.29 17.04 -14.74
C ILE A 220 -11.18 18.09 -15.43
N GLY A 221 -11.27 19.30 -14.88
CA GLY A 221 -12.06 20.37 -15.52
C GLY A 221 -11.52 20.78 -16.88
N ARG A 222 -10.21 20.73 -17.09
CA ARG A 222 -9.59 20.92 -18.40
C ARG A 222 -10.07 19.89 -19.42
N VAL A 223 -10.25 18.65 -19.00
CA VAL A 223 -10.77 17.61 -19.88
C VAL A 223 -12.23 17.88 -20.25
N PHE A 224 -13.07 18.23 -19.28
CA PHE A 224 -14.47 18.60 -19.55
C PHE A 224 -14.57 19.75 -20.57
N LEU A 225 -13.82 20.81 -20.35
CA LEU A 225 -13.79 21.98 -21.24
C LEU A 225 -13.25 21.63 -22.64
N GLU A 226 -12.26 20.75 -22.73
CA GLU A 226 -11.72 20.26 -24.02
C GLU A 226 -12.77 19.46 -24.81
N ILE A 227 -13.50 18.58 -24.13
CA ILE A 227 -14.59 17.80 -24.74
C ILE A 227 -15.72 18.71 -25.20
N ASP A 228 -16.17 19.63 -24.34
CA ASP A 228 -17.22 20.58 -24.66
C ASP A 228 -16.81 21.45 -25.87
N SER A 229 -15.54 21.90 -25.93
CA SER A 229 -15.06 22.69 -27.07
C SER A 229 -15.03 21.90 -28.38
N LYS A 230 -14.58 20.63 -28.35
CA LYS A 230 -14.60 19.75 -29.55
C LYS A 230 -16.02 19.49 -30.03
N ARG A 231 -16.96 19.30 -29.11
CA ARG A 231 -18.37 19.11 -29.46
C ARG A 231 -18.96 20.36 -30.13
N SER A 232 -18.72 21.54 -29.56
CA SER A 232 -19.18 22.79 -30.18
C SER A 232 -18.57 23.02 -31.56
N LEU A 233 -17.29 22.68 -31.75
CA LEU A 233 -16.64 22.75 -33.08
C LEU A 233 -17.28 21.78 -34.08
N GLN A 234 -17.57 20.55 -33.68
CA GLN A 234 -18.26 19.57 -34.55
C GLN A 234 -19.70 20.01 -34.90
N GLU A 235 -20.40 20.66 -33.97
CA GLU A 235 -21.73 21.23 -34.23
C GLU A 235 -21.63 22.43 -35.20
N GLN A 236 -20.59 23.27 -35.08
CA GLN A 236 -20.35 24.41 -35.98
C GLN A 236 -19.82 24.02 -37.37
N GLU A 237 -18.98 22.99 -37.48
CA GLU A 237 -18.47 22.46 -38.76
C GLU A 237 -19.58 21.85 -39.62
N LYS A 238 -20.70 21.43 -39.01
CA LYS A 238 -21.91 21.03 -39.74
C LYS A 238 -22.69 22.22 -40.31
N ASP A 239 -22.50 23.42 -39.77
CA ASP A 239 -23.23 24.64 -40.17
C ASP A 239 -22.39 25.61 -41.03
N SER A 240 -21.06 25.51 -41.09
CA SER A 240 -20.22 26.35 -41.98
C SER A 240 -18.79 25.84 -42.16
N GLN A 241 -18.36 25.65 -43.41
CA GLN A 241 -16.94 25.58 -43.77
C GLN A 241 -16.26 26.94 -43.54
N LYS A 242 -15.54 27.12 -42.43
CA LYS A 242 -14.35 28.00 -42.43
C LYS A 242 -13.43 27.77 -41.24
N SER A 243 -12.15 27.65 -41.57
CA SER A 243 -10.98 27.44 -40.72
C SER A 243 -10.79 28.49 -39.62
N ALA A 244 -10.32 28.04 -38.45
CA ALA A 244 -9.37 28.82 -37.64
C ALA A 244 -8.62 27.89 -36.67
N SER A 245 -7.40 27.49 -37.04
CA SER A 245 -6.42 26.90 -36.14
C SER A 245 -5.62 28.00 -35.43
N GLU A 246 -5.18 27.68 -34.20
CA GLU A 246 -4.09 28.36 -33.46
C GLU A 246 -4.38 29.70 -32.75
N SER A 247 -5.21 29.68 -31.69
CA SER A 247 -5.02 30.63 -30.56
C SER A 247 -5.55 30.18 -29.17
N LYS A 248 -6.17 28.99 -29.04
CA LYS A 248 -6.96 28.63 -27.84
C LYS A 248 -6.16 28.24 -26.59
N TYR A 249 -4.87 27.91 -26.70
CA TYR A 249 -4.08 27.50 -25.53
C TYR A 249 -3.85 28.61 -24.50
N ALA A 250 -3.96 29.89 -24.90
CA ALA A 250 -3.79 31.02 -24.00
C ALA A 250 -5.00 31.24 -23.07
N ASN A 251 -6.23 30.90 -23.50
CA ASN A 251 -7.45 31.16 -22.74
C ASN A 251 -7.75 30.13 -21.63
N PHE A 252 -7.22 28.91 -21.74
CA PHE A 252 -7.40 27.86 -20.74
C PHE A 252 -6.75 28.18 -19.37
N THR A 253 -5.82 29.13 -19.35
CA THR A 253 -5.09 29.52 -18.15
C THR A 253 -5.85 30.57 -17.32
N ARG A 254 -6.86 31.23 -17.92
CA ARG A 254 -7.59 32.37 -17.34
C ARG A 254 -9.07 32.10 -17.05
N GLU A 255 -9.62 30.99 -17.53
CA GLU A 255 -11.04 30.64 -17.30
C GLU A 255 -11.35 30.38 -15.83
N LYS A 256 -12.32 31.14 -15.34
CA LYS A 256 -12.92 30.98 -14.02
C LYS A 256 -13.85 29.76 -14.10
N PHE A 257 -13.47 28.66 -13.45
CA PHE A 257 -14.29 27.44 -13.39
C PHE A 257 -15.69 27.81 -12.87
N THR A 258 -16.71 27.54 -13.67
CA THR A 258 -18.10 27.83 -13.31
C THR A 258 -18.55 26.90 -12.19
N THR A 259 -19.59 27.30 -11.44
CA THR A 259 -20.18 26.45 -10.39
C THR A 259 -20.67 25.13 -10.97
N GLU A 260 -21.23 25.14 -12.17
CA GLU A 260 -21.68 23.94 -12.88
C GLU A 260 -20.53 23.00 -13.25
N LEU A 261 -19.42 23.54 -13.75
CA LEU A 261 -18.23 22.75 -14.05
C LEU A 261 -17.64 22.14 -12.77
N GLU A 262 -17.57 22.89 -11.67
CA GLU A 262 -17.12 22.34 -10.38
C GLU A 262 -18.04 21.23 -9.88
N ALA A 263 -19.36 21.34 -10.06
CA ALA A 263 -20.30 20.28 -9.70
C ALA A 263 -20.11 19.03 -10.58
N LYS A 264 -19.88 19.18 -11.89
CA LYS A 264 -19.52 18.07 -12.80
C LYS A 264 -18.22 17.37 -12.35
N ILE A 265 -17.18 18.14 -12.01
CA ILE A 265 -15.90 17.62 -11.50
C ILE A 265 -16.11 16.86 -10.19
N SER A 266 -16.89 17.43 -9.25
CA SER A 266 -17.19 16.78 -7.97
C SER A 266 -17.91 15.45 -8.16
N ARG A 267 -18.90 15.40 -9.06
CA ARG A 267 -19.64 14.18 -9.38
C ARG A 267 -18.73 13.11 -9.98
N TYR A 268 -17.90 13.49 -10.96
CA TYR A 268 -16.93 12.58 -11.55
C TYR A 268 -15.97 11.99 -10.50
N LEU A 269 -15.40 12.84 -9.63
CA LEU A 269 -14.49 12.38 -8.58
C LEU A 269 -15.17 11.43 -7.59
N ARG A 270 -16.36 11.78 -7.10
CA ARG A 270 -17.06 10.98 -6.08
C ARG A 270 -17.58 9.65 -6.62
N ASN A 271 -17.90 9.57 -7.91
CA ASN A 271 -18.47 8.38 -8.53
C ASN A 271 -17.42 7.42 -9.08
N ASN A 272 -16.25 7.94 -9.49
CA ASN A 272 -15.26 7.15 -10.22
C ASN A 272 -13.96 6.95 -9.45
N ILE A 273 -13.63 7.78 -8.45
CA ILE A 273 -12.34 7.71 -7.79
C ILE A 273 -12.46 7.18 -6.37
N THR A 274 -11.74 6.10 -6.11
CA THR A 274 -11.47 5.57 -4.77
C THR A 274 -9.98 5.68 -4.47
N PHE A 275 -9.57 5.49 -3.23
CA PHE A 275 -8.16 5.62 -2.87
C PHE A 275 -7.79 4.76 -1.67
N VAL A 276 -6.49 4.57 -1.47
CA VAL A 276 -5.88 4.06 -0.24
C VAL A 276 -4.88 5.10 0.26
N CYS A 277 -4.52 4.99 1.53
CA CYS A 277 -3.51 5.85 2.15
C CYS A 277 -2.52 4.98 2.94
N PHE A 278 -1.31 5.50 3.13
CA PHE A 278 -0.38 4.95 4.11
C PHE A 278 0.41 6.09 4.76
N PRO A 279 0.77 5.97 6.06
CA PRO A 279 1.44 7.00 6.82
C PRO A 279 2.91 7.09 6.45
N VAL A 280 3.39 8.33 6.36
CA VAL A 280 4.81 8.66 6.18
C VAL A 280 5.00 10.03 6.81
N ASP A 281 5.68 10.11 7.96
CA ASP A 281 5.74 11.35 8.75
C ASP A 281 6.79 12.35 8.28
N GLU A 282 7.92 11.87 7.75
CA GLU A 282 8.98 12.75 7.31
C GLU A 282 8.67 13.35 5.92
N LYS A 283 8.86 14.67 5.78
CA LYS A 283 8.45 15.38 4.56
C LYS A 283 9.31 15.01 3.37
N SER A 284 10.63 14.91 3.57
CA SER A 284 11.55 14.52 2.50
C SER A 284 11.22 13.12 2.00
N ASP A 285 10.99 12.18 2.92
CA ASP A 285 10.59 10.81 2.62
C ASP A 285 9.28 10.75 1.83
N ARG A 286 8.23 11.47 2.28
CA ARG A 286 6.96 11.59 1.54
C ARG A 286 7.13 12.03 0.09
N LEU A 287 7.92 13.07 -0.14
CA LEU A 287 8.11 13.63 -1.47
C LEU A 287 8.93 12.70 -2.35
N ARG A 288 9.96 12.04 -1.77
CA ARG A 288 10.80 11.09 -2.49
C ARG A 288 10.01 9.85 -2.91
N LEU A 289 9.23 9.28 -2.00
CA LEU A 289 8.40 8.11 -2.27
C LEU A 289 7.25 8.45 -3.25
N GLU A 290 6.61 9.62 -3.11
CA GLU A 290 5.62 10.10 -4.09
C GLU A 290 6.22 10.12 -5.51
N GLU A 291 7.38 10.75 -5.68
CA GLU A 291 8.07 10.81 -6.98
C GLU A 291 8.50 9.42 -7.47
N GLY A 292 9.08 8.60 -6.60
CA GLY A 292 9.55 7.26 -6.92
C GLY A 292 8.42 6.37 -7.43
N ILE A 293 7.29 6.34 -6.74
CA ILE A 293 6.11 5.55 -7.14
C ILE A 293 5.60 6.03 -8.51
N ILE A 294 5.48 7.35 -8.72
CA ILE A 294 5.02 7.91 -10.01
C ILE A 294 5.98 7.50 -11.14
N ALA A 295 7.29 7.61 -10.91
CA ALA A 295 8.31 7.30 -11.90
C ALA A 295 8.37 5.80 -12.22
N SER A 296 8.30 4.93 -11.21
CA SER A 296 8.27 3.47 -11.40
C SER A 296 7.08 3.03 -12.26
N LEU A 297 5.89 3.60 -12.01
CA LEU A 297 4.71 3.33 -12.82
C LEU A 297 4.87 3.84 -14.26
N ASN A 298 5.27 5.10 -14.43
CA ASN A 298 5.35 5.72 -15.77
C ASN A 298 6.46 5.12 -16.67
N LYS A 299 7.47 4.46 -16.09
CA LYS A 299 8.54 3.79 -16.86
C LYS A 299 8.24 2.34 -17.20
N TYR A 300 7.20 1.73 -16.62
CA TYR A 300 6.83 0.38 -16.96
C TYR A 300 6.28 0.31 -18.40
N PRO A 301 6.83 -0.54 -19.29
CA PRO A 301 6.58 -0.46 -20.74
C PRO A 301 5.12 -0.56 -21.16
N THR A 302 4.30 -1.31 -20.42
CA THR A 302 2.89 -1.53 -20.73
C THR A 302 1.95 -0.83 -19.75
N PHE A 303 2.46 0.08 -18.92
CA PHE A 303 1.62 0.88 -18.05
C PHE A 303 0.90 1.93 -18.89
N GLY A 304 -0.42 1.79 -18.97
CA GLY A 304 -1.25 2.67 -19.75
C GLY A 304 -2.70 2.62 -19.29
N PRO A 305 -3.50 3.62 -19.68
CA PRO A 305 -4.92 3.64 -19.37
C PRO A 305 -5.71 2.75 -20.33
N SER A 306 -6.97 2.45 -19.99
CA SER A 306 -7.89 1.86 -20.97
C SER A 306 -8.17 2.84 -22.11
N LYS A 307 -8.65 2.32 -23.26
CA LYS A 307 -8.99 3.14 -24.44
C LYS A 307 -10.07 4.20 -24.14
N ASN A 308 -10.87 4.00 -23.09
CA ASN A 308 -11.98 4.87 -22.73
C ASN A 308 -11.67 5.74 -21.51
N TRP A 309 -10.44 5.71 -21.00
CA TRP A 309 -10.08 6.49 -19.83
C TRP A 309 -10.27 7.98 -20.08
N PHE A 310 -10.97 8.65 -19.15
CA PHE A 310 -11.34 10.06 -19.27
C PHE A 310 -10.10 10.95 -19.49
N GLY A 311 -8.98 10.63 -18.84
CA GLY A 311 -7.74 11.39 -18.92
C GLY A 311 -7.07 11.42 -20.30
N LEU A 312 -7.42 10.53 -21.24
CA LEU A 312 -6.93 10.57 -22.62
C LEU A 312 -7.34 11.86 -23.36
N ASN A 313 -8.44 12.48 -22.94
CA ASN A 313 -8.93 13.73 -23.50
C ASN A 313 -8.26 14.97 -22.87
N SER A 314 -7.22 14.79 -22.04
CA SER A 314 -6.55 15.92 -21.39
C SER A 314 -5.78 16.79 -22.40
N PRO A 315 -5.94 18.12 -22.39
CA PRO A 315 -5.10 19.01 -23.18
C PRO A 315 -3.65 19.07 -22.64
N ILE A 316 -3.37 18.43 -21.51
CA ILE A 316 -2.02 18.27 -20.96
C ILE A 316 -1.46 16.94 -21.48
N SER A 317 -0.62 17.00 -22.51
CA SER A 317 -0.05 15.81 -23.15
C SER A 317 0.63 14.84 -22.18
N ALA A 318 1.30 15.36 -21.14
CA ALA A 318 1.91 14.53 -20.11
C ALA A 318 0.91 13.61 -19.38
N ILE A 319 -0.32 14.09 -19.13
CA ILE A 319 -1.38 13.30 -18.47
C ILE A 319 -1.93 12.25 -19.44
N ALA A 320 -2.30 12.67 -20.65
CA ALA A 320 -2.84 11.76 -21.66
C ALA A 320 -1.86 10.63 -22.01
N LYS A 321 -0.56 10.94 -22.15
CA LYS A 321 0.48 9.96 -22.51
C LYS A 321 0.86 9.01 -21.38
N SER A 322 0.92 9.50 -20.13
CA SER A 322 1.36 8.68 -18.99
C SER A 322 0.27 7.76 -18.43
N GLY A 323 -1.01 8.03 -18.76
CA GLY A 323 -2.10 7.34 -18.09
C GLY A 323 -2.28 7.75 -16.62
N LEU A 324 -1.60 8.81 -16.14
CA LEU A 324 -1.69 9.29 -14.76
C LEU A 324 -2.23 10.72 -14.71
N TRP A 325 -3.01 11.02 -13.68
CA TRP A 325 -3.41 12.39 -13.34
C TRP A 325 -2.27 13.23 -12.72
N ASN A 326 -1.04 12.68 -12.71
CA ASN A 326 0.19 13.35 -12.30
C ASN A 326 0.87 13.98 -13.53
N LYS A 327 1.35 15.22 -13.38
CA LYS A 327 2.26 15.86 -14.34
C LYS A 327 3.70 15.88 -13.81
N GLN A 328 3.84 16.12 -12.51
CA GLN A 328 5.13 16.13 -11.81
C GLN A 328 5.47 14.71 -11.37
N GLY A 329 6.76 14.38 -11.35
CA GLY A 329 7.29 13.07 -10.95
C GLY A 329 7.39 12.02 -12.08
N LEU A 330 6.73 12.24 -13.23
CA LEU A 330 6.71 11.27 -14.35
C LEU A 330 8.11 10.89 -14.87
N GLN A 331 9.01 11.88 -14.93
CA GLN A 331 10.39 11.71 -15.39
C GLN A 331 11.39 11.60 -14.24
N GLY A 332 10.91 11.36 -13.02
CA GLY A 332 11.74 11.23 -11.84
C GLY A 332 12.58 9.94 -11.85
N LYS A 333 13.29 9.73 -10.75
CA LYS A 333 13.98 8.47 -10.49
C LYS A 333 12.98 7.45 -9.92
N PRO A 334 12.81 6.27 -10.54
CA PRO A 334 12.08 5.15 -9.95
C PRO A 334 12.56 4.86 -8.52
N LEU A 335 11.77 4.09 -7.78
CA LEU A 335 12.19 3.56 -6.49
C LEU A 335 13.47 2.74 -6.66
N SER A 336 14.41 2.85 -5.73
CA SER A 336 15.40 1.80 -5.50
C SER A 336 14.74 0.60 -4.81
N ASP A 337 15.44 -0.53 -4.75
CA ASP A 337 14.94 -1.72 -4.04
C ASP A 337 14.70 -1.41 -2.55
N GLU A 338 15.61 -0.68 -1.90
CA GLU A 338 15.45 -0.20 -0.53
C GLU A 338 14.20 0.68 -0.33
N GLU A 339 13.92 1.58 -1.29
CA GLU A 339 12.74 2.45 -1.23
C GLU A 339 11.45 1.67 -1.51
N LEU A 340 11.49 0.67 -2.39
CA LEU A 340 10.36 -0.22 -2.64
C LEU A 340 10.05 -1.06 -1.39
N ASP A 341 11.06 -1.62 -0.75
CA ASP A 341 10.91 -2.34 0.52
C ASP A 341 10.41 -1.44 1.63
N ARG A 342 10.83 -0.17 1.64
CA ARG A 342 10.28 0.83 2.53
C ARG A 342 8.80 1.10 2.26
N VAL A 343 8.37 1.16 0.99
CA VAL A 343 6.95 1.28 0.62
C VAL A 343 6.15 0.05 1.04
N LYS A 344 6.64 -1.18 0.75
CA LYS A 344 6.03 -2.44 1.22
C LYS A 344 5.79 -2.39 2.72
N TRP A 345 6.81 -1.96 3.46
CA TRP A 345 6.74 -1.82 4.91
C TRP A 345 5.69 -0.79 5.33
N LEU A 346 5.79 0.45 4.87
CA LEU A 346 4.85 1.51 5.28
C LEU A 346 3.39 1.16 4.95
N ALA A 347 3.15 0.52 3.81
CA ALA A 347 1.83 0.06 3.40
C ALA A 347 1.26 -1.05 4.28
N ARG A 348 2.11 -1.99 4.75
CA ARG A 348 1.71 -3.08 5.66
C ARG A 348 1.51 -2.61 7.09
N PHE A 349 2.40 -1.77 7.59
CA PHE A 349 2.47 -1.38 9.01
C PHE A 349 1.56 -0.21 9.35
N GLY A 350 1.38 0.70 8.40
CA GLY A 350 0.73 1.97 8.65
C GLY A 350 -0.80 1.94 8.62
N ASN A 351 -1.41 0.77 8.38
CA ASN A 351 -2.86 0.62 8.24
C ASN A 351 -3.50 -0.16 9.40
N HIS A 352 -2.74 -0.47 10.47
CA HIS A 352 -3.28 -1.16 11.63
C HIS A 352 -3.94 -0.18 12.59
N TYR A 353 -5.23 -0.46 12.78
CA TYR A 353 -6.22 0.10 13.71
C TYR A 353 -5.70 0.47 15.09
#